data_AF-W6AKL9-F1
#
_entry.id   AF-W6AKL9-F1
#
_cell.length_a   1.000
_cell.length_b   1.000
_cell.length_c   1.000
_cell.angle_alpha   90.00
_cell.angle_beta   90.00
_cell.angle_gamma   90.00
#
_symmetry.space_group_name_H-M   'P 1'
#
loop_
_entity.id
_entity.type
_entity.pdbx_description
1 polymer ?
#
loop_
_entity_poly.entity_id
_entity_poly.type
_entity_poly.pdbx_seq_one_letter_code
_entity_poly.pdbx_strand_id
1 'polypeptide(L)'
;MLNQPLWVWRVPLIFFRYIIQQELLEFPQEIMIGSLINYIINASPDNFQPMKANFGIIPDFADQKFKSKLEKYQAYGSRLLTALENFIKENKI
;
A
#
# COMPACT_ATOMS: atom_id res chain seq x y z
N MET A 1 21.99 -16.00 -20.67
CA MET A 1 20.70 -15.38 -20.30
C MET A 1 20.33 -15.92 -18.93
N LEU A 2 20.48 -15.10 -17.88
CA LEU A 2 20.31 -15.54 -16.49
C LEU A 2 18.83 -15.78 -16.18
N ASN A 3 18.51 -17.02 -15.81
CA ASN A 3 17.19 -17.42 -15.34
C ASN A 3 17.05 -16.97 -13.87
N GLN A 4 16.75 -15.69 -13.66
CA GLN A 4 16.56 -15.14 -12.32
C GLN A 4 15.13 -15.42 -11.84
N PRO A 5 14.94 -15.94 -10.62
CA PRO A 5 13.62 -16.30 -10.13
C PRO A 5 12.74 -15.06 -9.87
N LEU A 6 11.43 -15.20 -10.11
CA LEU A 6 10.42 -14.11 -10.06
C LEU A 6 10.35 -13.35 -8.73
N TRP A 7 10.94 -13.86 -7.65
CA TRP A 7 10.96 -13.20 -6.33
C TRP A 7 11.99 -12.05 -6.23
N VAL A 8 12.93 -11.94 -7.17
CA VAL A 8 13.97 -10.89 -7.15
C VAL A 8 13.40 -9.49 -7.45
N TRP A 9 12.19 -9.40 -8.02
CA TRP A 9 11.67 -8.14 -8.59
C TRP A 9 10.68 -7.36 -7.72
N ARG A 10 10.49 -7.69 -6.43
CA ARG A 10 9.48 -7.01 -5.58
C ARG A 10 10.00 -5.95 -4.60
N VAL A 11 11.32 -5.78 -4.47
CA VAL A 11 11.97 -4.64 -3.78
C VAL A 11 12.73 -3.65 -4.70
N PRO A 12 12.89 -3.84 -6.03
CA PRO A 12 13.86 -3.08 -6.81
C PRO A 12 13.44 -1.64 -7.08
N LEU A 13 12.15 -1.27 -7.11
CA LEU A 13 11.76 0.06 -7.58
C LEU A 13 12.20 1.18 -6.62
N ILE A 14 11.92 1.07 -5.33
CA ILE A 14 12.31 2.08 -4.33
C ILE A 14 13.85 2.13 -4.24
N PHE A 15 14.49 0.97 -4.17
CA PHE A 15 15.95 0.87 -4.07
C PHE A 15 16.66 1.40 -5.32
N PHE A 16 16.13 1.12 -6.51
CA PHE A 16 16.64 1.65 -7.77
C PHE A 16 16.53 3.18 -7.80
N ARG A 17 15.35 3.73 -7.46
CA ARG A 17 15.13 5.19 -7.37
C ARG A 17 16.09 5.85 -6.39
N TYR A 18 16.34 5.21 -5.24
CA TYR A 18 17.34 5.66 -4.28
C TYR A 18 18.76 5.73 -4.87
N ILE A 19 19.21 4.67 -5.54
CA ILE A 19 20.55 4.63 -6.16
C ILE A 19 20.72 5.73 -7.21
N ILE A 20 19.69 5.97 -8.02
CA ILE A 20 19.71 7.00 -9.07
C ILE A 20 19.32 8.40 -8.57
N GLN A 21 19.22 8.59 -7.25
CA GLN A 21 18.85 9.85 -6.59
C GLN A 21 17.53 10.47 -7.10
N GLN A 22 16.57 9.63 -7.45
CA GLN A 22 15.21 10.05 -7.74
C GLN A 22 14.38 10.10 -6.46
N GLU A 23 13.35 10.94 -6.49
CA GLU A 23 12.37 11.02 -5.41
C GLU A 23 11.73 9.65 -5.14
N LEU A 24 11.66 9.26 -3.88
CA LEU A 24 11.09 7.97 -3.48
C LEU A 24 9.57 8.00 -3.64
N LEU A 25 8.98 6.85 -3.92
CA LEU A 25 7.54 6.73 -4.05
C LEU A 25 6.90 6.51 -2.68
N GLU A 26 5.95 7.37 -2.34
CA GLU A 26 5.09 7.18 -1.17
C GLU A 26 3.79 6.51 -1.61
N PHE A 27 3.60 5.25 -1.20
CA PHE A 27 2.39 4.51 -1.56
C PHE A 27 1.18 5.02 -0.76
N PRO A 28 0.01 5.22 -1.39
CA PRO A 28 -1.19 5.68 -0.72
C PRO A 28 -1.65 4.72 0.38
N GLN A 29 -2.17 5.23 1.50
CA GLN A 29 -2.59 4.40 2.63
C GLN A 29 -3.87 3.62 2.33
N GLU A 30 -4.62 3.98 1.29
CA GLU A 30 -5.83 3.31 0.85
C GLU A 30 -5.57 1.98 0.14
N ILE A 31 -4.32 1.71 -0.26
CA ILE A 31 -3.91 0.44 -0.86
C ILE A 31 -3.16 -0.43 0.15
N MET A 32 -3.35 -1.74 0.07
CA MET A 32 -2.85 -2.69 1.09
C MET A 32 -1.35 -2.56 1.38
N ILE A 33 -0.52 -2.34 0.35
CA ILE A 33 0.93 -2.20 0.54
C ILE A 33 1.28 -0.89 1.25
N GLY A 34 0.63 0.22 0.89
CA GLY A 34 0.85 1.52 1.53
C GLY A 34 0.36 1.50 2.98
N SER A 35 -0.78 0.86 3.26
CA SER A 35 -1.26 0.66 4.63
C SER A 35 -0.27 -0.15 5.48
N LEU A 36 0.31 -1.21 4.91
CA LEU A 36 1.25 -2.06 5.62
C LEU A 36 2.57 -1.34 5.89
N ILE A 37 3.10 -0.59 4.91
CA ILE A 37 4.28 0.26 5.09
C ILE A 37 4.00 1.30 6.18
N ASN A 38 2.85 1.97 6.13
CA ASN A 38 2.44 2.94 7.13
C ASN A 38 2.34 2.33 8.53
N TYR A 39 1.79 1.12 8.67
CA TYR A 39 1.76 0.40 9.93
C TYR A 39 3.18 0.13 10.45
N ILE A 40 4.09 -0.38 9.60
CA ILE A 40 5.46 -0.69 10.02
C ILE A 40 6.20 0.57 10.49
N ILE A 41 6.03 1.70 9.80
CA ILE A 41 6.70 2.96 10.12
C ILE A 41 6.16 3.59 11.41
N ASN A 42 4.85 3.52 11.64
CA ASN A 42 4.20 4.25 12.73
C ASN A 42 3.80 3.40 13.93
N ALA A 43 3.96 2.07 13.85
CA ALA A 43 3.67 1.21 14.99
C ALA A 43 4.64 1.51 16.15
N SER A 44 4.08 1.59 17.36
CA SER A 44 4.87 1.71 18.59
C SER A 44 5.83 0.52 18.70
N PRO A 45 7.14 0.76 18.90
CA PRO A 45 8.13 -0.32 19.06
C PRO A 45 7.77 -1.30 20.18
N ASP A 46 7.17 -0.80 21.26
CA ASP A 46 6.81 -1.59 22.44
C ASP A 46 5.66 -2.58 22.17
N ASN A 47 4.85 -2.30 21.13
CA ASN A 47 3.66 -3.08 20.79
C ASN A 47 3.67 -3.57 19.34
N PHE A 48 4.82 -3.48 18.65
CA PHE A 48 4.90 -3.93 17.27
C PHE A 48 4.69 -5.44 17.22
N GLN A 49 3.69 -5.86 16.44
CA GLN A 49 3.44 -7.27 16.16
C GLN A 49 3.63 -7.51 14.67
N PRO A 50 4.36 -8.56 14.27
CA PRO A 50 4.37 -8.98 12.88
C PRO A 50 2.95 -9.30 12.44
N MET A 51 2.43 -8.54 11.47
CA MET A 51 1.08 -8.73 10.96
C MET A 51 1.09 -9.03 9.47
N LYS A 52 0.22 -9.95 9.06
CA LYS A 52 -0.14 -10.13 7.65
C LYS A 52 -1.00 -8.97 7.16
N ALA A 53 -0.98 -8.72 5.86
CA ALA A 53 -1.93 -7.84 5.19
C ALA A 53 -3.38 -8.18 5.59
N ASN A 54 -4.11 -7.19 6.07
CA ASN A 54 -5.51 -7.32 6.50
C ASN A 54 -6.25 -5.98 6.36
N PHE A 55 -7.59 -5.99 6.38
CA PHE A 55 -8.37 -4.75 6.22
C PHE A 55 -8.32 -3.80 7.43
N GLY A 56 -7.91 -4.28 8.61
CA GLY A 56 -7.86 -3.46 9.83
C GLY A 56 -6.74 -2.41 9.83
N ILE A 57 -5.74 -2.56 8.98
CA ILE A 57 -4.66 -1.58 8.80
C ILE A 57 -4.99 -0.52 7.74
N ILE A 58 -6.04 -0.72 6.94
CA ILE A 58 -6.47 0.24 5.92
C ILE A 58 -7.32 1.31 6.61
N PRO A 59 -7.08 2.62 6.36
CA PRO A 59 -7.88 3.70 6.94
C PRO A 59 -9.38 3.46 6.77
N ASP A 60 -10.19 3.55 7.82
CA ASP A 60 -11.62 3.31 7.70
C ASP A 60 -12.35 4.51 7.06
N PHE A 61 -13.64 4.36 6.76
CA PHE A 61 -14.48 5.45 6.30
C PHE A 61 -15.03 6.22 7.51
N ALA A 62 -14.68 7.50 7.65
CA ALA A 62 -15.10 8.31 8.79
C ALA A 62 -16.62 8.55 8.83
N ASP A 63 -17.21 8.90 7.68
CA ASP A 63 -18.60 9.38 7.60
C ASP A 63 -19.55 8.42 6.87
N GLN A 64 -19.07 7.26 6.43
CA GLN A 64 -19.85 6.31 5.63
C GLN A 64 -20.30 5.11 6.47
N LYS A 65 -21.61 4.87 6.47
CA LYS A 65 -22.20 3.65 7.04
C LYS A 65 -22.52 2.67 5.91
N PHE A 66 -22.20 1.41 6.15
CA PHE A 66 -22.46 0.32 5.21
C PHE A 66 -23.53 -0.61 5.79
N LYS A 67 -24.45 -1.06 4.94
CA LYS A 67 -25.52 -1.99 5.33
C LYS A 67 -24.99 -3.42 5.45
N SER A 68 -23.89 -3.74 4.76
CA SER A 68 -23.27 -5.06 4.81
C SER A 68 -21.75 -5.01 4.74
N LYS A 69 -21.11 -6.09 5.20
CA LYS A 69 -19.66 -6.29 5.08
C LYS A 69 -19.19 -6.32 3.62
N LEU A 70 -20.01 -6.89 2.74
CA LEU A 70 -19.74 -6.93 1.30
C LEU A 70 -19.68 -5.52 0.71
N GLU A 71 -20.67 -4.68 1.03
CA GLU A 71 -20.74 -3.29 0.57
C GLU A 71 -19.52 -2.49 1.06
N LYS A 72 -19.13 -2.67 2.34
CA LYS A 72 -17.91 -2.04 2.89
C LYS A 72 -16.65 -2.46 2.12
N TYR A 73 -16.50 -3.75 1.81
CA TYR A 73 -15.33 -4.24 1.06
C TYR A 73 -15.33 -3.81 -0.41
N GLN A 74 -16.50 -3.69 -1.04
CA GLN A 74 -16.61 -3.10 -2.37
C GLN A 74 -16.17 -1.63 -2.34
N ALA A 75 -16.60 -0.87 -1.34
CA ALA A 75 -16.17 0.53 -1.18
C ALA A 75 -14.66 0.66 -0.97
N TYR A 76 -14.04 -0.20 -0.16
CA TYR A 76 -12.58 -0.26 -0.05
C TYR A 76 -11.93 -0.53 -1.42
N GLY A 77 -12.47 -1.47 -2.20
CA GLY A 77 -11.99 -1.78 -3.54
C GLY A 77 -12.08 -0.59 -4.50
N SER A 78 -13.21 0.11 -4.53
CA SER A 78 -13.37 1.32 -5.34
C SER A 78 -12.40 2.42 -4.93
N ARG A 79 -12.25 2.69 -3.62
CA ARG A 79 -11.31 3.69 -3.11
C ARG A 79 -9.86 3.33 -3.43
N LEU A 80 -9.51 2.04 -3.33
CA LEU A 80 -8.19 1.52 -3.72
C LEU A 80 -7.89 1.78 -5.19
N LEU A 81 -8.84 1.51 -6.09
CA LEU A 81 -8.66 1.74 -7.53
C LEU A 81 -8.42 3.22 -7.83
N THR A 82 -9.25 4.09 -7.26
CA THR A 82 -9.07 5.55 -7.41
C THR A 82 -7.73 6.02 -6.86
N ALA A 83 -7.32 5.57 -5.68
CA ALA A 83 -6.04 5.94 -5.09
C ALA A 83 -4.85 5.46 -5.95
N LEU A 84 -4.95 4.25 -6.51
CA LEU A 84 -3.93 3.69 -7.38
C LEU A 84 -3.82 4.44 -8.71
N GLU A 85 -4.95 4.78 -9.34
CA GLU A 85 -4.99 5.57 -10.57
C GLU A 85 -4.37 6.96 -10.36
N ASN A 86 -4.70 7.63 -9.26
CA ASN A 86 -4.11 8.92 -8.90
C ASN A 86 -2.60 8.79 -8.66
N PHE A 87 -2.17 7.78 -7.89
CA PHE A 87 -0.76 7.53 -7.61
C PHE A 87 0.05 7.30 -8.91
N ILE A 88 -0.47 6.49 -9.83
CA ILE A 88 0.17 6.23 -11.13
C ILE A 88 0.29 7.52 -11.94
N LYS A 89 -0.79 8.30 -12.00
CA LYS A 89 -0.85 9.57 -12.75
C LYS A 89 0.12 10.62 -12.20
N GLU A 90 0.16 10.79 -10.87
CA GLU A 90 1.03 11.75 -10.18
C GLU A 90 2.50 11.40 -10.36
N ASN A 91 2.84 10.11 -10.28
CA ASN A 91 4.21 9.63 -10.36
C ASN A 91 4.69 9.29 -11.78
N LYS A 92 3.80 9.36 -12.78
CA LYS A 92 4.06 9.10 -14.20
C LYS A 92 4.71 7.72 -14.44
N ILE A 93 4.18 6.69 -13.78
CA ILE A 93 4.64 5.30 -13.87
C ILE A 93 3.66 4.39 -14.62
#